data_AF-A0A853F471-F1
#
_entry.id   AF-A0A853F471-F1
#
_cell.length_a   1.000
_cell.length_b   1.000
_cell.length_c   1.000
_cell.angle_alpha   90.00
_cell.angle_beta   90.00
_cell.angle_gamma   90.00
#
_symmetry.space_group_name_H-M   'P 1'
#
loop_
_entity.id
_entity.type
_entity.pdbx_description
1 polymer ?
#
loop_
_entity_poly.entity_id
_entity_poly.type
_entity_poly.pdbx_seq_one_letter_code
_entity_poly.pdbx_strand_id
1 'polypeptide(L)'
;MKKADTLTLKTGDTITYTFTFSEAVTGFDKSVINISNGAIKTGTDLIASTTPADAGKVYTLTVVPSSDLDVGSNLTVSVSANPAITDSAGNATHNSSK
;
A
#
# COMPACT_ATOMS: atom_id res chain seq x y z
N MET A 1 6.73 -17.91 32.04
CA MET A 1 5.57 -17.77 31.14
C MET A 1 6.12 -17.29 29.81
N LYS A 2 6.10 -18.14 28.77
CA LYS A 2 6.45 -17.70 27.42
C LYS A 2 5.32 -16.77 26.98
N LYS A 3 5.60 -15.48 26.77
CA LYS A 3 4.66 -14.66 26.01
C LYS A 3 4.58 -15.34 24.65
N ALA A 4 3.42 -15.87 24.30
CA ALA A 4 3.14 -16.12 22.91
C ALA A 4 3.17 -14.74 22.26
N ASP A 5 4.10 -14.52 21.34
CA ASP A 5 4.03 -13.45 20.35
C ASP A 5 2.81 -13.77 19.48
N THR A 6 1.66 -13.52 20.06
CA THR A 6 0.39 -13.51 19.38
C THR A 6 0.56 -12.41 18.37
N LEU A 7 0.57 -12.75 17.08
CA LEU A 7 0.78 -11.82 15.97
C LEU A 7 -0.38 -10.80 15.93
N THR A 8 -0.34 -9.85 16.87
CA THR A 8 -1.29 -8.77 17.02
C THR A 8 -0.62 -7.51 16.54
N LEU A 9 -1.30 -6.77 15.66
CA LEU A 9 -0.85 -5.46 15.21
C LEU A 9 -1.30 -4.42 16.22
N LYS A 10 -0.38 -3.61 16.74
CA LYS A 10 -0.67 -2.60 17.75
C LYS A 10 -0.78 -1.22 17.14
N THR A 11 -1.57 -0.38 17.78
CA THR A 11 -1.63 1.04 17.42
C THR A 11 -0.22 1.64 17.53
N GLY A 12 0.25 2.28 16.46
CA GLY A 12 1.61 2.82 16.37
C GLY A 12 2.62 1.91 15.66
N ASP A 13 2.28 0.62 15.45
CA ASP A 13 3.08 -0.24 14.59
C ASP A 13 3.09 0.31 13.17
N THR A 14 4.22 0.20 12.49
CA THR A 14 4.41 0.74 11.15
C THR A 14 4.57 -0.40 10.15
N ILE A 15 3.71 -0.41 9.13
CA ILE A 15 3.73 -1.40 8.06
C ILE A 15 3.99 -0.68 6.74
N THR A 16 5.00 -1.14 6.00
CA THR A 16 5.31 -0.62 4.67
C THR A 16 4.73 -1.54 3.61
N TYR A 17 3.89 -0.98 2.74
CA TYR A 17 3.34 -1.64 1.56
C TYR A 17 4.12 -1.18 0.33
N THR A 18 4.49 -2.13 -0.52
CA THR A 18 5.16 -1.87 -1.80
C THR A 18 4.27 -2.32 -2.93
N PHE A 19 3.99 -1.40 -3.85
CA PHE A 19 3.28 -1.67 -5.10
C PHE A 19 4.27 -1.67 -6.24
N THR A 20 4.24 -2.71 -7.07
CA THR A 20 5.15 -2.86 -8.21
C THR A 20 4.35 -3.11 -9.48
N PHE A 21 4.60 -2.30 -10.49
CA PHE A 21 4.08 -2.43 -11.84
C PHE A 21 5.17 -2.99 -12.77
N SER A 22 4.75 -3.70 -13.82
CA SER A 22 5.67 -4.18 -14.86
C SER A 22 6.24 -3.03 -15.71
N GLU A 23 5.50 -1.93 -15.82
CA GLU A 23 5.83 -0.74 -16.61
C GLU A 23 5.49 0.53 -15.84
N ALA A 24 6.10 1.66 -16.23
CA ALA A 24 5.85 2.92 -15.55
C ALA A 24 4.40 3.36 -15.78
N VAL A 25 3.71 3.69 -14.69
CA VAL A 25 2.32 4.14 -14.71
C VAL A 25 2.18 5.62 -14.34
N THR A 26 1.10 6.23 -14.82
CA THR A 26 0.64 7.56 -14.45
C THR A 26 -0.69 7.44 -13.69
N GLY A 27 -1.05 8.46 -12.89
CA GLY A 27 -2.31 8.47 -12.14
C GLY A 27 -2.39 7.54 -10.92
N PHE A 28 -1.29 6.87 -10.55
CA PHE A 28 -1.22 6.11 -9.30
C PHE A 28 -0.89 7.03 -8.12
N ASP A 29 -1.91 7.42 -7.38
CA ASP A 29 -1.81 8.23 -6.17
C ASP A 29 -2.65 7.67 -5.02
N LYS A 30 -2.60 8.30 -3.84
CA LYS A 30 -3.31 7.79 -2.65
C LYS A 30 -4.83 7.72 -2.79
N SER A 31 -5.46 8.44 -3.73
CA SER A 31 -6.91 8.45 -3.92
C SER A 31 -7.45 7.10 -4.36
N VAL A 32 -6.62 6.26 -4.97
CA VAL A 32 -7.01 4.90 -5.40
C VAL A 32 -6.77 3.84 -4.32
N ILE A 33 -6.18 4.20 -3.18
CA ILE A 33 -5.80 3.27 -2.13
C ILE A 33 -6.89 3.20 -1.06
N ASN A 34 -7.39 1.99 -0.81
CA ASN A 34 -8.35 1.69 0.22
C ASN A 34 -7.65 0.94 1.35
N ILE A 35 -7.85 1.39 2.59
CA ILE A 35 -7.24 0.79 3.78
C ILE A 35 -8.35 0.42 4.76
N SER A 36 -8.36 -0.83 5.24
CA SER A 36 -9.23 -1.27 6.32
C SER A 36 -8.41 -1.57 7.57
N ASN A 37 -8.95 -1.22 8.74
CA ASN A 37 -8.29 -1.40 10.04
C ASN A 37 -6.93 -0.68 10.17
N GLY A 38 -6.73 0.38 9.39
CA GLY A 38 -5.50 1.15 9.35
C GLY A 38 -5.67 2.50 8.67
N ALA A 39 -4.65 3.34 8.76
CA ALA A 39 -4.57 4.62 8.06
C ALA A 39 -3.13 4.88 7.60
N ILE A 40 -2.97 5.66 6.54
CA ILE A 40 -1.66 6.16 6.12
C ILE A 40 -1.02 6.87 7.31
N LYS A 41 0.25 6.58 7.58
CA LYS A 41 0.97 7.20 8.69
C LYS A 41 0.96 8.71 8.52
N THR A 42 0.53 9.42 9.55
CA THR A 42 0.51 10.89 9.56
C THR A 42 1.87 11.46 9.16
N GLY A 43 1.87 12.43 8.26
CA GLY A 43 3.08 13.07 7.74
C GLY A 43 3.82 12.26 6.66
N THR A 44 3.25 11.15 6.21
CA THR A 44 3.74 10.39 5.05
C THR A 44 2.71 10.42 3.92
N ASP A 45 3.16 10.12 2.70
CA ASP A 45 2.30 9.96 1.53
C ASP A 45 2.72 8.70 0.76
N LEU A 46 2.03 8.40 -0.34
CA LEU A 46 2.50 7.43 -1.32
C LEU A 46 3.75 7.97 -2.02
N ILE A 47 4.87 7.27 -1.90
CA ILE A 47 6.15 7.70 -2.44
C ILE A 47 6.52 6.82 -3.63
N ALA A 48 6.67 7.43 -4.81
CA ALA A 48 7.23 6.77 -5.98
C ALA A 48 8.75 6.57 -5.83
N SER A 49 9.26 5.44 -6.31
CA SER A 49 10.70 5.18 -6.34
C SER A 49 11.43 6.21 -7.20
N THR A 50 12.60 6.62 -6.74
CA THR A 50 13.48 7.56 -7.44
C THR A 50 14.63 6.87 -8.17
N THR A 51 14.74 5.54 -8.07
CA THR A 51 15.73 4.79 -8.83
C THR A 51 15.36 4.83 -10.32
N PRO A 52 16.31 5.08 -11.24
CA PRO A 52 16.00 5.15 -12.67
C PRO A 52 15.34 3.87 -13.21
N ALA A 53 15.69 2.71 -12.64
CA ALA A 53 15.13 1.43 -13.03
C ALA A 53 13.67 1.23 -12.56
N ASP A 54 13.22 1.90 -11.50
CA ASP A 54 11.89 1.70 -10.89
C ASP A 54 11.02 2.96 -10.90
N ALA A 55 11.50 4.05 -11.50
CA ALA A 55 10.77 5.30 -11.62
C ALA A 55 9.41 5.05 -12.29
N GLY A 56 8.33 5.44 -11.59
CA GLY A 56 6.94 5.22 -12.03
C GLY A 56 6.47 3.76 -11.97
N LYS A 57 7.31 2.81 -11.54
CA LYS A 57 6.98 1.38 -11.43
C LYS A 57 6.82 0.91 -9.99
N VAL A 58 7.56 1.49 -9.06
CA VAL A 58 7.52 1.08 -7.66
C VAL A 58 7.04 2.23 -6.81
N TYR A 59 6.09 1.95 -5.93
CA TYR A 59 5.54 2.91 -4.98
C TYR A 59 5.51 2.30 -3.58
N THR A 60 5.78 3.12 -2.57
CA THR A 60 5.78 2.70 -1.18
C THR A 60 4.79 3.52 -0.38
N LEU A 61 4.06 2.85 0.50
CA LEU A 61 3.10 3.47 1.41
C LEU A 61 3.33 2.97 2.83
N THR A 62 3.35 3.89 3.78
CA THR A 62 3.46 3.54 5.20
C THR A 62 2.09 3.64 5.87
N VAL A 63 1.66 2.55 6.52
CA VAL A 63 0.34 2.43 7.16
C VAL A 63 0.52 2.05 8.62
N VAL A 64 -0.36 2.56 9.47
CA VAL A 64 -0.42 2.27 10.91
C VAL A 64 -1.82 1.72 11.23
N PRO A 65 -1.93 0.67 12.07
CA PRO A 65 -3.22 0.20 12.57
C PRO A 65 -3.98 1.32 13.27
N SER A 66 -5.27 1.45 12.99
CA SER A 66 -6.13 2.48 13.60
C SER A 66 -6.45 2.16 15.08
N SER A 67 -6.34 0.89 15.44
CA SER A 67 -6.49 0.36 16.78
C SER A 67 -5.65 -0.90 16.91
N ASP A 68 -5.55 -1.44 18.12
CA ASP A 68 -4.99 -2.76 18.32
C ASP A 68 -5.85 -3.82 17.61
N LEU A 69 -5.20 -4.71 16.87
CA LEU A 69 -5.81 -5.80 16.12
C LEU A 69 -5.35 -7.13 16.73
N ASP A 70 -6.32 -7.90 17.22
CA ASP A 70 -6.11 -9.26 17.72
C ASP A 70 -6.02 -10.30 16.60
N VAL A 71 -5.69 -11.53 16.97
CA VAL A 71 -5.62 -12.67 16.04
C VAL A 71 -6.91 -12.81 15.25
N GLY A 72 -6.78 -12.88 13.92
CA GLY A 72 -7.92 -13.00 13.00
C GLY A 72 -8.48 -11.67 12.50
N SER A 73 -8.03 -10.54 13.07
CA SER A 73 -8.26 -9.21 12.49
C SER A 73 -7.12 -8.86 11.54
N ASN A 74 -7.45 -8.56 10.28
CA ASN A 74 -6.45 -8.17 9.29
C ASN A 74 -6.48 -6.67 9.02
N LEU A 75 -5.30 -6.05 8.95
CA LEU A 75 -5.11 -4.79 8.25
C LEU A 75 -5.00 -5.10 6.76
N THR A 76 -5.84 -4.47 5.94
CA THR A 76 -5.82 -4.69 4.49
C THR A 76 -5.57 -3.37 3.76
N VAL A 77 -4.79 -3.46 2.69
CA VAL A 77 -4.55 -2.37 1.75
C VAL A 77 -4.89 -2.90 0.37
N SER A 78 -5.70 -2.17 -0.38
CA SER A 78 -6.16 -2.58 -1.70
C SER A 78 -6.20 -1.39 -2.65
N VAL A 79 -5.87 -1.64 -3.91
CA VAL A 79 -5.96 -0.63 -4.97
C VAL A 79 -7.30 -0.79 -5.68
N SER A 80 -8.03 0.30 -5.80
CA SER A 80 -9.25 0.31 -6.61
C SER A 80 -8.91 0.21 -8.10
N ALA A 81 -9.75 -0.51 -8.86
CA ALA A 81 -9.67 -0.45 -10.31
C ALA A 81 -9.98 0.99 -10.75
N ASN A 82 -8.97 1.69 -11.26
CA ASN A 82 -9.13 3.05 -11.74
C ASN A 82 -8.60 3.14 -13.18
N PRO A 83 -9.45 3.49 -14.17
CA PRO A 83 -9.03 3.64 -15.56
C PRO A 83 -8.00 4.77 -15.76
N ALA A 84 -7.82 5.66 -14.79
CA ALA A 84 -6.78 6.68 -14.81
C ALA A 84 -5.37 6.14 -14.51
N ILE A 85 -5.25 4.90 -14.02
CA ILE A 85 -3.95 4.25 -13.85
C ILE A 85 -3.54 3.61 -15.18
N THR A 86 -2.77 4.35 -15.95
CA THR A 86 -2.36 3.95 -17.30
C THR A 86 -0.86 3.84 -17.43
N ASP A 87 -0.39 2.98 -18.33
CA ASP A 87 1.01 3.01 -18.77
C ASP A 87 1.31 4.27 -19.62
N SER A 88 2.55 4.39 -20.08
CA SER A 88 2.97 5.52 -20.95
C SER A 88 2.25 5.55 -22.32
N ALA A 89 1.66 4.43 -22.75
CA ALA A 89 0.87 4.32 -23.97
C ALA A 89 -0.63 4.58 -23.73
N GLY A 90 -1.06 4.82 -22.49
CA GLY A 90 -2.45 5.06 -22.12
C GLY A 90 -3.29 3.80 -21.90
N ASN A 91 -2.66 2.61 -21.82
CA ASN A 91 -3.40 1.38 -21.55
C ASN A 91 -3.73 1.27 -20.06
N ALA A 92 -4.99 0.96 -19.74
CA ALA A 92 -5.41 0.75 -18.36
C ALA A 92 -4.70 -0.47 -17.75
N THR A 93 -3.96 -0.26 -16.66
CA THR A 93 -3.25 -1.35 -15.99
C THR A 93 -4.19 -2.10 -15.05
N HIS A 94 -4.50 -3.36 -15.39
CA HIS A 94 -5.28 -4.24 -14.53
C HIS A 94 -4.35 -4.85 -13.48
N ASN A 95 -4.10 -4.15 -12.38
CA ASN A 95 -3.29 -4.69 -11.29
C ASN A 95 -4.13 -5.60 -10.37
N SER A 96 -4.26 -6.87 -10.75
CA SER A 96 -4.67 -7.90 -9.80
C SER A 96 -3.58 -8.03 -8.73
N SER A 97 -3.80 -7.43 -7.58
CA SER A 97 -2.94 -7.58 -6.39
C SER A 97 -2.96 -9.06 -5.99
N LYS A 98 -1.79 -9.66 -5.82
CA LYS A 98 -1.62 -11.03 -5.30
C LYS A 98 -1.18 -10.95 -3.85
#